data_AF-A0A426U1V3-F1
#
_entry.id   AF-A0A426U1V3-F1
#
_cell.length_a   1.000
_cell.length_b   1.000
_cell.length_c   1.000
_cell.angle_alpha   90.00
_cell.angle_beta   90.00
_cell.angle_gamma   90.00
#
_symmetry.space_group_name_H-M   'P 1'
#
loop_
_entity.id
_entity.type
_entity.pdbx_description
1 polymer ?
#
loop_
_entity_poly.entity_id
_entity_poly.type
_entity_poly.pdbx_seq_one_letter_code
_entity_poly.pdbx_strand_id
1 'polypeptide(L)'
;LGMMRDRAIEIAASLRIGGRLTNREGRPLAGVPITIEGRALAPAHTDGEGRFSLGPLQPGQLTLRVALPDAEDRLVPLTIPSEHYDIVVD
;
A
#
# COMPACT_ATOMS: atom_id res chain seq x y z
N LEU A 1 -8.90 -43.49 -8.87
CA LEU A 1 -8.05 -42.94 -7.78
C LEU A 1 -7.83 -41.47 -8.12
N GLY A 2 -8.64 -40.59 -7.55
CA GLY A 2 -8.76 -39.19 -7.96
C GLY A 2 -7.59 -38.34 -7.46
N MET A 3 -7.15 -37.43 -8.32
CA MET A 3 -6.03 -36.51 -8.16
C MET A 3 -5.93 -35.96 -6.73
N MET A 4 -4.72 -36.07 -6.17
CA MET A 4 -4.31 -35.28 -5.03
C MET A 4 -4.63 -33.83 -5.35
N ARG A 5 -5.64 -33.29 -4.67
CA ARG A 5 -5.88 -31.84 -4.68
C ARG A 5 -4.66 -31.25 -4.02
N ASP A 6 -3.75 -30.73 -4.83
CA ASP A 6 -2.67 -29.86 -4.39
C ASP A 6 -3.31 -28.79 -3.51
N ARG A 7 -3.30 -29.03 -2.21
CA ARG A 7 -3.41 -27.95 -1.24
C ARG A 7 -2.08 -27.25 -1.34
N ALA A 8 -1.93 -26.45 -2.40
CA ALA A 8 -0.99 -25.36 -2.39
C ALA A 8 -1.26 -24.66 -1.07
N ILE A 9 -0.36 -24.87 -0.12
CA ILE A 9 -0.20 -23.98 1.00
C ILE A 9 0.17 -22.69 0.28
N GLU A 10 -0.83 -21.86 -0.03
CA GLU A 10 -0.60 -20.44 -0.27
C GLU A 10 0.02 -19.96 1.03
N ILE A 11 1.34 -20.10 1.14
CA ILE A 11 2.14 -19.20 1.95
C ILE A 11 1.88 -17.86 1.29
N ALA A 12 0.76 -17.22 1.65
CA ALA A 12 0.50 -15.86 1.27
C ALA A 12 1.63 -15.09 1.96
N ALA A 13 2.73 -14.88 1.25
CA ALA A 13 3.84 -14.09 1.74
C ALA A 13 3.21 -12.77 2.17
N SER A 14 3.12 -12.55 3.48
CA SER A 14 2.55 -11.34 4.04
C SER A 14 3.56 -10.24 3.80
N LEU A 15 3.45 -9.58 2.64
CA LEU A 15 4.36 -8.53 2.25
C LEU A 15 3.95 -7.24 2.95
N ARG A 16 4.96 -6.41 3.22
CA ARG A 16 4.77 -5.09 3.82
C ARG A 16 5.41 -4.08 2.88
N ILE A 17 4.64 -3.08 2.49
CA ILE A 17 5.16 -1.93 1.76
C ILE A 17 5.41 -0.79 2.74
N GLY A 18 6.53 -0.11 2.54
CA GLY A 18 6.84 1.14 3.22
C GLY A 18 6.93 2.25 2.19
N GLY A 19 6.62 3.47 2.61
CA GLY A 19 6.79 4.64 1.78
C GLY A 19 6.84 5.90 2.60
N ARG A 20 7.01 7.03 1.92
CA ARG A 20 6.99 8.36 2.52
C ARG A 20 6.04 9.25 1.73
N LEU A 21 5.15 9.93 2.43
CA LEU A 21 4.22 10.88 1.88
C LEU A 21 4.75 12.30 2.10
N THR A 22 4.94 13.03 1.00
CA THR A 22 5.34 14.44 0.99
C THR A 22 4.38 15.25 0.13
N ASN A 23 4.27 16.55 0.41
CA ASN A 23 3.60 17.49 -0.46
C ASN A 23 4.51 17.94 -1.63
N ARG A 24 4.02 18.84 -2.50
CA ARG A 24 4.79 19.35 -3.66
C ARG A 24 6.04 20.11 -3.27
N GLU A 25 6.07 20.73 -2.09
CA GLU A 25 7.23 21.43 -1.55
C GLU A 25 8.21 20.47 -0.85
N GLY A 26 7.98 19.16 -0.91
CA GLY A 26 8.82 18.13 -0.28
C GLY A 26 8.65 18.00 1.24
N ARG A 27 7.65 18.66 1.82
CA ARG A 27 7.36 18.59 3.26
C ARG A 27 6.62 17.30 3.58
N PRO A 28 7.02 16.56 4.63
CA PRO A 28 6.31 15.35 5.03
C PRO A 28 4.90 15.66 5.52
N LEU A 29 3.95 14.80 5.16
CA LEU A 29 2.57 14.89 5.62
C LEU A 29 2.31 13.84 6.70
N ALA A 30 2.05 14.28 7.93
CA ALA A 30 1.79 13.42 9.07
C ALA A 30 0.29 13.22 9.31
N GLY A 31 -0.08 12.08 9.88
CA GLY A 31 -1.46 11.76 10.24
C GLY A 31 -2.39 11.48 9.05
N VAL A 32 -1.84 11.32 7.84
CA VAL A 32 -2.63 11.07 6.65
C VAL A 32 -3.03 9.59 6.60
N PRO A 33 -4.34 9.29 6.53
CA PRO A 33 -4.82 7.92 6.40
C PRO A 33 -4.54 7.36 5.00
N ILE A 34 -3.96 6.16 4.97
CA ILE A 34 -3.70 5.39 3.76
C ILE A 34 -4.43 4.05 3.88
N THR A 35 -5.25 3.80 2.87
CA THR A 35 -6.10 2.60 2.76
C THR A 35 -5.87 1.90 1.42
N ILE A 36 -6.49 0.73 1.25
CA ILE A 36 -6.46 -0.01 -0.01
C ILE A 36 -7.88 -0.05 -0.54
N GLU A 37 -8.07 0.44 -1.76
CA GLU A 37 -9.37 0.42 -2.42
C GLU A 37 -9.94 -1.00 -2.48
N GLY A 38 -11.23 -1.12 -2.20
CA GLY A 38 -11.92 -2.41 -2.20
C GLY A 38 -11.53 -3.36 -1.05
N ARG A 39 -10.71 -2.92 -0.08
CA ARG A 39 -10.38 -3.70 1.11
C ARG A 39 -10.76 -2.97 2.39
N ALA A 40 -11.57 -3.62 3.21
CA ALA A 40 -11.88 -3.16 4.57
C ALA A 40 -10.72 -3.49 5.53
N LEU A 41 -9.60 -2.80 5.36
CA LEU A 41 -8.47 -2.85 6.29
C LEU A 41 -8.43 -1.59 7.14
N ALA A 42 -7.88 -1.69 8.35
CA ALA A 42 -7.61 -0.51 9.16
C ALA A 42 -6.65 0.42 8.39
N PRO A 43 -6.94 1.74 8.34
CA PRO A 43 -6.05 2.70 7.72
C PRO A 43 -4.69 2.72 8.43
N ALA A 44 -3.62 2.70 7.64
CA ALA A 44 -2.30 3.07 8.13
C ALA A 44 -2.20 4.59 8.14
N HIS A 45 -1.58 5.17 9.16
CA HIS A 45 -1.39 6.62 9.22
C HIS A 45 0.09 6.93 9.01
N THR A 46 0.35 8.03 8.29
CA THR A 46 1.72 8.54 8.17
C THR A 46 2.22 9.11 9.51
N ASP A 47 3.48 8.88 9.84
CA ASP A 47 4.13 9.43 11.03
C ASP A 47 4.57 10.89 10.84
N GLY A 48 5.22 11.47 11.85
CA GLY A 48 5.73 12.85 11.82
C GLY A 48 6.76 13.14 10.71
N GLU A 49 7.38 12.11 10.14
CA GLU A 49 8.31 12.20 9.01
C GLU A 49 7.65 11.81 7.68
N GLY A 50 6.32 11.62 7.69
CA GLY A 50 5.50 11.23 6.56
C GLY A 50 5.63 9.75 6.19
N ARG A 51 6.33 8.93 7.00
CA ARG A 51 6.52 7.51 6.68
C ARG A 51 5.27 6.72 7.02
N PHE A 52 4.98 5.74 6.20
CA PHE A 52 3.91 4.78 6.45
C PHE A 52 4.38 3.36 6.20
N SER A 53 3.65 2.42 6.79
CA SER A 53 3.85 1.00 6.54
C SER A 53 2.51 0.29 6.43
N LEU A 54 2.30 -0.38 5.30
CA LEU A 54 1.07 -1.11 4.99
C LEU A 54 1.38 -2.59 4.84
N GLY A 55 0.64 -3.39 5.60
CA GLY A 55 0.74 -4.84 5.59
C GLY A 55 -0.03 -5.46 6.75
N PRO A 56 -0.31 -6.77 6.68
CA PRO A 56 0.13 -7.72 5.66
C PRO A 56 -0.63 -7.60 4.32
N LEU A 57 0.08 -7.69 3.19
CA LEU A 57 -0.47 -7.63 1.83
C LEU A 57 -0.23 -8.93 1.09
N GLN A 58 -1.22 -9.34 0.31
CA GLN A 58 -1.08 -10.42 -0.68
C GLN A 58 -0.45 -9.89 -1.97
N PRO A 59 0.37 -10.70 -2.66
CA PRO A 59 0.80 -10.41 -4.03
C PRO A 59 -0.38 -10.14 -4.96
N GLY A 60 -0.16 -9.31 -5.98
CA GLY A 60 -1.15 -8.91 -6.97
C GLY A 60 -1.19 -7.39 -7.16
N GLN A 61 -2.16 -6.96 -7.96
CA GLN A 61 -2.46 -5.55 -8.18
C GLN A 61 -3.39 -5.04 -7.08
N LEU A 62 -3.06 -3.88 -6.54
CA LEU A 62 -3.90 -3.17 -5.58
C LEU A 62 -3.80 -1.67 -5.85
N THR A 63 -4.78 -0.92 -5.36
CA THR A 63 -4.76 0.54 -5.43
C THR A 63 -4.73 1.10 -4.02
N LEU A 64 -3.68 1.84 -3.69
CA LEU A 64 -3.64 2.62 -2.47
C LEU A 64 -4.49 3.86 -2.63
N ARG A 65 -5.25 4.20 -1.59
CA ARG A 65 -5.97 5.45 -1.45
C ARG A 65 -5.35 6.25 -0.33
N VAL A 66 -4.82 7.41 -0.66
CA VAL A 66 -4.31 8.39 0.29
C VAL A 66 -5.38 9.46 0.47
N ALA A 67 -5.97 9.55 1.66
CA ALA A 67 -7.00 10.53 1.94
C ALA A 67 -6.38 11.84 2.43
N LEU A 68 -6.20 12.78 1.51
CA LEU A 68 -5.53 14.05 1.77
C LEU A 68 -6.48 15.00 2.51
N PRO A 69 -5.99 15.79 3.49
CA PRO A 69 -6.85 16.67 4.29
C PRO A 69 -7.44 17.84 3.48
N ASP A 70 -6.68 18.38 2.52
CA ASP A 70 -7.03 19.59 1.77
C ASP A 70 -7.11 19.35 0.25
N ALA A 71 -7.23 18.09 -0.18
CA ALA A 71 -7.23 17.72 -1.59
C ALA A 71 -8.07 16.46 -1.84
N GLU A 72 -8.33 16.17 -3.12
CA GLU A 72 -8.94 14.91 -3.51
C GLU A 72 -8.04 13.72 -3.16
N ASP A 73 -8.68 12.60 -2.82
CA ASP A 73 -7.98 11.37 -2.49
C ASP A 73 -7.11 10.92 -3.66
N ARG A 74 -5.84 10.64 -3.36
CA ARG A 74 -4.89 10.17 -4.38
C ARG A 74 -4.95 8.65 -4.47
N LEU A 75 -5.26 8.15 -5.66
CA LEU A 75 -5.21 6.73 -5.98
C LEU A 75 -3.86 6.37 -6.61
N VAL A 76 -3.16 5.41 -6.02
CA VAL A 76 -1.85 4.94 -6.49
C VAL A 76 -1.94 3.43 -6.77
N PRO A 77 -1.96 3.01 -8.05
CA PRO A 77 -1.92 1.60 -8.40
C PRO A 77 -0.52 1.03 -8.10
N LEU A 78 -0.48 -0.09 -7.41
CA LEU A 78 0.73 -0.84 -7.07
C LEU A 78 0.57 -2.30 -7.48
N THR A 79 1.65 -2.87 -8.01
CA THR A 79 1.78 -4.32 -8.22
C THR A 79 2.76 -4.86 -7.19
N ILE A 80 2.38 -5.90 -6.45
CA ILE A 80 3.21 -6.53 -5.42
C ILE A 80 3.48 -8.01 -5.78
N PRO A 81 4.69 -8.54 -5.61
CA PRO A 81 5.94 -7.78 -5.42
C PRO A 81 6.28 -7.01 -6.70
N SER A 82 6.86 -5.82 -6.60
CA SER A 82 7.55 -5.19 -7.72
C SER A 82 9.05 -5.27 -7.49
N GLU A 83 9.80 -5.55 -8.56
CA GLU A 83 11.26 -5.69 -8.50
C GLU A 83 11.98 -4.32 -8.39
N HIS A 84 11.29 -3.19 -8.60
CA HIS A 84 11.79 -1.82 -8.42
C HIS A 84 10.62 -0.85 -8.19
N TYR A 85 10.73 0.05 -7.21
CA TYR A 85 9.79 1.16 -7.05
C TYR A 85 10.56 2.49 -7.03
N ASP A 86 10.73 3.11 -8.19
CA ASP A 86 11.00 4.54 -8.31
C ASP A 86 9.66 5.26 -8.51
N ILE A 87 9.16 5.96 -7.49
CA ILE A 87 7.96 6.80 -7.63
C ILE A 87 8.39 8.26 -7.61
N VAL A 88 8.28 8.92 -8.76
CA VAL A 88 8.39 10.38 -8.92
C VAL A 88 6.98 10.94 -9.08
N VAL A 89 6.65 12.00 -8.35
CA VAL A 89 5.33 12.67 -8.42
C VAL A 89 5.52 14.11 -8.89
N ASP A 90 4.65 14.54 -9.81
CA ASP A 90 4.51 15.90 -10.36
C ASP A 90 3.39 16.69 -9.65
#